data_AF-A0A7J3HBV0-F1
#
_entry.id   AF-A0A7J3HBV0-F1
#
_cell.length_a   1.000
_cell.length_b   1.000
_cell.length_c   1.000
_cell.angle_alpha   90.00
_cell.angle_beta   90.00
_cell.angle_gamma   90.00
#
_symmetry.space_group_name_H-M   'P 1'
#
loop_
_entity.id
_entity.type
_entity.pdbx_description
1 polymer ?
#
loop_
_entity_poly.entity_id
_entity_poly.type
_entity_poly.pdbx_seq_one_letter_code
_entity_poly.pdbx_strand_id
1 'polypeptide(L)'
;MTLLIREKIKSLSSSEEFMLFLKHKRGLAGLIILSFMLFIALTADFIAPKKFDEVDPSSRLLPPSTTNVFGTDHLGRDVFSRIVYGARIALWVGLLVVLIEAGIGVPLGL
;
A
#
# COMPACT_ATOMS: atom_id res chain seq x y z
N MET A 1 -23.96 -20.29 23.11
CA MET A 1 -23.11 -20.53 21.91
C MET A 1 -22.04 -19.46 21.74
N THR A 2 -22.37 -18.15 21.76
CA THR A 2 -21.42 -17.04 21.53
C THR A 2 -20.29 -16.92 22.58
N LEU A 3 -20.55 -17.24 23.85
CA LEU A 3 -19.55 -17.20 24.92
C LEU A 3 -18.48 -18.30 24.80
N LEU A 4 -18.87 -19.50 24.40
CA LEU A 4 -17.96 -20.65 24.21
C LEU A 4 -16.99 -20.42 23.03
N ILE A 5 -17.45 -19.73 21.99
CA ILE A 5 -16.58 -19.33 20.86
C ILE A 5 -15.54 -18.31 21.33
N ARG A 6 -15.93 -17.39 22.23
CA ARG A 6 -15.06 -16.31 22.73
C ARG A 6 -13.95 -16.82 23.64
N GLU A 7 -14.23 -17.81 24.48
CA GLU A 7 -13.20 -18.47 25.30
C GLU A 7 -12.26 -19.32 24.46
N LYS A 8 -12.78 -20.05 23.46
CA LYS A 8 -11.95 -20.85 22.57
C LYS A 8 -10.95 -19.98 21.81
N ILE A 9 -11.35 -18.80 21.33
CA ILE A 9 -10.46 -17.85 20.65
C ILE A 9 -9.29 -17.41 21.54
N LYS A 10 -9.54 -17.16 22.83
CA LYS A 10 -8.49 -16.75 23.78
C LYS A 10 -7.43 -17.82 24.05
N SER A 11 -7.73 -19.09 23.79
CA SER A 11 -6.81 -20.21 24.01
C SER A 11 -6.14 -20.70 22.72
N LEU A 12 -6.37 -20.04 21.58
CA LEU A 12 -5.80 -20.44 20.30
C LEU A 12 -4.33 -20.05 20.20
N SER A 13 -3.56 -20.89 19.52
CA SER A 13 -2.21 -20.54 19.07
C SER A 13 -2.29 -19.44 18.00
N SER A 14 -1.29 -18.54 17.91
CA SER A 14 -1.27 -17.46 16.89
C SER A 14 -1.44 -17.97 15.45
N SER A 15 -1.04 -19.21 15.15
CA SER A 15 -1.26 -19.83 13.85
C SER A 15 -2.74 -20.11 13.56
N GLU A 16 -3.52 -20.48 14.58
CA GLU A 16 -4.95 -20.78 14.43
C GLU A 16 -5.79 -19.50 14.29
N GLU A 17 -5.41 -18.43 14.99
CA GLU A 17 -6.01 -17.10 14.82
C GLU A 17 -5.80 -16.57 13.40
N PHE A 18 -4.59 -16.73 12.85
CA PHE A 18 -4.29 -16.35 11.47
C PHE A 18 -5.09 -17.15 10.45
N MET A 19 -5.22 -18.47 10.66
CA MET A 19 -6.04 -19.33 9.78
C MET A 19 -7.53 -19.00 9.86
N LEU A 20 -8.03 -18.53 11.01
CA LEU A 20 -9.39 -17.99 11.14
C LEU A 20 -9.54 -16.66 10.40
N PHE A 21 -8.56 -15.76 10.50
CA PHE A 21 -8.55 -14.49 9.78
C PHE A 21 -8.61 -14.71 8.26
N LEU A 22 -7.81 -15.63 7.72
CA LEU A 22 -7.80 -15.98 6.29
C LEU A 22 -9.14 -16.53 5.78
N LYS A 23 -10.00 -17.08 6.66
CA LYS A 23 -11.35 -17.53 6.29
C LYS A 23 -12.34 -16.38 6.08
N HIS A 24 -12.05 -15.18 6.58
CA HIS A 24 -12.92 -14.02 6.43
C HIS A 24 -12.62 -13.26 5.14
N LYS A 25 -13.54 -13.35 4.16
CA LYS A 25 -13.39 -12.75 2.81
C LYS A 25 -12.97 -11.27 2.83
N ARG A 26 -13.50 -10.47 3.75
CA ARG A 26 -13.17 -9.03 3.86
C ARG A 26 -11.76 -8.78 4.38
N GLY A 27 -11.36 -9.50 5.42
CA GLY A 27 -10.00 -9.40 5.99
C GLY A 27 -8.95 -9.87 4.97
N LEU A 28 -9.24 -10.99 4.29
CA LEU A 28 -8.38 -11.50 3.23
C LEU A 28 -8.25 -10.51 2.05
N ALA A 29 -9.33 -9.88 1.61
CA ALA A 29 -9.28 -8.87 0.54
C ALA A 29 -8.36 -7.70 0.92
N GLY A 30 -8.50 -7.17 2.15
CA GLY A 30 -7.63 -6.11 2.65
C GLY A 30 -6.17 -6.54 2.71
N LEU A 31 -5.89 -7.75 3.20
CA LEU A 31 -4.54 -8.32 3.26
C LEU A 31 -3.92 -8.46 1.86
N ILE A 32 -4.69 -8.93 0.88
CA ILE A 32 -4.23 -9.05 -0.52
C ILE A 32 -3.88 -7.68 -1.09
N ILE A 33 -4.75 -6.69 -0.93
CA ILE A 33 -4.52 -5.33 -1.45
C ILE A 33 -3.26 -4.73 -0.80
N LEU A 34 -3.14 -4.82 0.52
CA LEU A 34 -1.98 -4.30 1.25
C LEU A 34 -0.69 -5.00 0.83
N SER A 35 -0.71 -6.33 0.70
CA SER A 35 0.44 -7.12 0.29
C SER A 35 0.87 -6.77 -1.13
N PHE A 36 -0.09 -6.56 -2.03
CA PHE A 36 0.17 -6.11 -3.40
C PHE A 36 0.77 -4.70 -3.45
N MET A 37 0.24 -3.75 -2.67
CA MET A 37 0.81 -2.40 -2.58
C MET A 37 2.23 -2.42 -2.01
N LEU A 38 2.46 -3.24 -0.97
CA LEU A 38 3.78 -3.41 -0.37
C LEU A 38 4.77 -4.00 -1.37
N PHE A 39 4.35 -5.02 -2.13
CA PHE A 39 5.16 -5.61 -3.19
C PHE A 39 5.58 -4.55 -4.22
N ILE A 40 4.65 -3.75 -4.74
CA ILE A 40 4.95 -2.66 -5.69
C ILE A 40 5.93 -1.66 -5.06
N ALA A 41 5.68 -1.22 -3.83
CA ALA A 41 6.50 -0.22 -3.15
C ALA A 41 7.95 -0.69 -2.93
N LEU A 42 8.15 -1.95 -2.55
CA LEU A 42 9.47 -2.54 -2.33
C LEU A 42 10.22 -2.77 -3.64
N THR A 43 9.49 -3.17 -4.69
CA THR A 43 10.07 -3.47 -6.02
C THR A 43 10.02 -2.30 -6.99
N ALA A 44 9.65 -1.09 -6.53
CA ALA A 44 9.48 0.09 -7.37
C ALA A 44 10.74 0.42 -8.20
N ASP A 45 11.92 0.24 -7.64
CA ASP A 45 13.20 0.52 -8.32
C ASP A 45 13.45 -0.44 -9.50
N PHE A 46 12.80 -1.61 -9.52
CA PHE A 46 12.89 -2.60 -10.60
C PHE A 46 11.71 -2.52 -11.58
N ILE A 47 10.53 -2.12 -11.11
CA ILE A 47 9.31 -2.04 -11.93
C ILE A 47 9.28 -0.75 -12.75
N ALA A 48 9.76 0.37 -12.19
CA ALA A 48 9.69 1.66 -12.84
C ALA A 48 10.73 1.79 -13.96
N PRO A 49 10.33 2.17 -15.21
CA PRO A 49 11.26 2.36 -16.31
C PRO A 49 12.23 3.52 -16.12
N LYS A 50 11.82 4.56 -15.37
CA LYS A 50 12.58 5.79 -15.15
C LYS A 50 12.56 6.16 -13.66
N LYS A 51 13.46 7.05 -13.25
CA LYS A 51 13.38 7.63 -11.90
C LYS A 51 12.15 8.52 -11.78
N PHE A 52 11.54 8.55 -10.59
CA PHE A 52 10.29 9.29 -10.37
C PHE A 52 10.43 10.82 -10.50
N ASP A 53 11.64 11.34 -10.35
CA ASP A 53 12.00 12.76 -10.35
C ASP A 53 12.75 13.19 -11.63
N GLU A 54 12.94 12.28 -12.59
CA GLU A 54 13.65 12.57 -13.84
C GLU A 54 12.79 13.44 -14.77
N VAL A 55 13.25 14.67 -15.02
CA VAL A 55 12.55 15.68 -15.82
C VAL A 55 13.11 15.72 -17.23
N ASP A 56 12.24 15.49 -18.22
CA ASP A 56 12.55 15.69 -19.64
C ASP A 56 11.58 16.71 -20.28
N PRO A 57 11.98 17.99 -20.40
CA PRO A 57 11.14 19.03 -20.97
C PRO A 57 10.71 18.78 -22.43
N SER A 58 11.46 17.98 -23.19
CA SER A 58 11.14 17.66 -24.58
C SER A 58 9.98 16.66 -24.70
N SER A 59 9.77 15.88 -23.64
CA SER A 59 8.74 14.84 -23.55
C SER A 59 7.54 15.28 -22.72
N ARG A 60 7.11 16.54 -22.76
CA ARG A 60 5.96 17.04 -21.98
C ARG A 60 4.63 16.61 -22.57
N LEU A 61 3.69 16.23 -21.70
CA LEU A 61 2.28 15.94 -22.05
C LEU A 61 2.14 14.93 -23.20
N LEU A 62 3.04 13.96 -23.27
CA LEU A 62 2.95 12.89 -24.24
C LEU A 62 1.84 11.91 -23.84
N PRO A 63 1.08 11.40 -24.81
CA PRO A 63 0.08 10.36 -24.56
C PRO A 63 0.75 9.04 -24.14
N PRO A 64 -0.04 8.08 -23.61
CA PRO A 64 0.41 6.72 -23.36
C PRO A 64 1.09 6.08 -24.58
N SER A 65 2.25 5.46 -24.37
CA SER A 65 3.03 4.77 -25.38
C SER A 65 3.79 3.58 -24.78
N THR A 66 4.45 2.77 -25.62
CA THR A 66 5.30 1.66 -25.15
C THR A 66 6.51 2.15 -24.34
N THR A 67 6.99 3.37 -24.59
CA THR A 67 8.08 4.00 -23.85
C THR A 67 7.61 4.66 -22.57
N ASN A 68 6.44 5.33 -22.59
CA ASN A 68 5.83 5.95 -21.42
C ASN A 68 4.44 5.33 -21.23
N VAL A 69 4.35 4.25 -20.45
CA VAL A 69 3.14 3.39 -20.35
C VAL A 69 1.86 4.18 -20.09
N PHE A 70 1.95 5.22 -19.25
CA PHE A 70 0.83 6.11 -18.94
C PHE A 70 1.04 7.54 -19.45
N GLY A 71 2.01 7.75 -20.32
CA GLY A 71 2.38 9.06 -20.82
C GLY A 71 3.22 9.85 -19.82
N THR A 72 3.34 11.15 -20.08
CA THR A 72 4.16 12.06 -19.27
C THR A 72 3.36 13.24 -18.75
N ASP A 73 3.83 13.84 -17.65
CA ASP A 73 3.19 15.01 -17.06
C ASP A 73 3.66 16.35 -17.71
N HIS A 74 3.21 17.47 -17.15
CA HIS A 74 3.56 18.82 -17.61
C HIS A 74 5.06 19.17 -17.47
N LEU A 75 5.81 18.43 -16.65
CA LEU A 75 7.27 18.55 -16.58
C LEU A 75 7.98 17.55 -17.49
N GLY A 76 7.24 16.59 -18.07
CA GLY A 76 7.78 15.53 -18.91
C GLY A 76 8.30 14.33 -18.13
N ARG A 77 7.86 14.17 -16.87
CA ARG A 77 8.17 12.98 -16.06
C ARG A 77 7.24 11.83 -16.44
N ASP A 78 7.76 10.61 -16.40
CA ASP A 78 6.95 9.40 -16.67
C ASP A 78 5.93 9.13 -15.56
N VAL A 79 4.64 9.11 -15.93
CA VAL A 79 3.53 9.01 -14.98
C VAL A 79 3.49 7.62 -14.33
N PHE A 80 3.81 6.57 -15.07
CA PHE A 80 3.84 5.20 -14.54
C PHE A 80 4.84 5.06 -13.39
N SER A 81 6.09 5.51 -13.61
CA SER A 81 7.14 5.54 -12.60
C SER A 81 6.69 6.33 -11.36
N ARG A 82 6.04 7.48 -11.55
CA ARG A 82 5.52 8.30 -10.43
C ARG A 82 4.43 7.59 -9.63
N ILE A 83 3.56 6.80 -10.25
CA ILE A 83 2.54 6.01 -9.55
C ILE A 83 3.20 4.89 -8.74
N VAL A 84 4.15 4.16 -9.35
CA VAL A 84 4.86 3.05 -8.71
C VAL A 84 5.63 3.51 -7.47
N TYR A 85 6.44 4.58 -7.60
CA TYR A 85 7.11 5.19 -6.44
C TYR A 85 6.11 5.87 -5.48
N GLY A 86 5.00 6.39 -5.99
CA GLY A 86 3.92 6.95 -5.20
C GLY A 86 3.33 5.95 -4.21
N ALA A 87 3.26 4.66 -4.57
CA ALA A 87 2.83 3.60 -3.66
C ALA A 87 3.73 3.50 -2.41
N ARG A 88 5.06 3.62 -2.57
CA ARG A 88 6.03 3.64 -1.47
C ARG A 88 5.78 4.82 -0.54
N ILE A 89 5.58 6.01 -1.11
CA ILE A 89 5.31 7.24 -0.33
C ILE A 89 3.98 7.11 0.42
N ALA A 90 2.92 6.62 -0.25
CA ALA A 90 1.60 6.46 0.35
C ALA A 90 1.61 5.52 1.56
N LEU A 91 2.35 4.40 1.48
CA LEU A 91 2.50 3.48 2.60
C LEU A 91 3.24 4.11 3.79
N TRP A 92 4.32 4.86 3.53
CA TRP A 92 5.04 5.57 4.59
C TRP A 92 4.17 6.62 5.28
N VAL A 93 3.46 7.43 4.50
CA VAL A 93 2.55 8.45 5.04
C VAL A 93 1.43 7.81 5.85
N GLY A 94 0.79 6.77 5.32
CA GLY A 94 -0.27 6.05 6.01
C GLY A 94 0.19 5.46 7.35
N LEU A 95 1.37 4.85 7.38
CA LEU A 95 1.96 4.31 8.61
C LEU A 95 2.21 5.41 9.65
N LEU A 96 2.84 6.51 9.23
CA LEU A 96 3.14 7.63 10.14
C LEU A 96 1.87 8.26 10.70
N VAL A 97 0.85 8.48 9.86
CA VAL A 97 -0.45 9.01 10.30
C VAL A 97 -1.06 8.12 11.36
N VAL A 98 -1.14 6.79 11.12
CA VAL A 98 -1.72 5.84 12.08
C VAL A 98 -0.96 5.83 13.41
N LEU A 99 0.37 5.91 13.38
CA LEU A 99 1.17 5.95 14.61
C LEU A 99 0.92 7.24 15.42
N ILE A 100 0.82 8.38 14.74
CA ILE A 100 0.53 9.67 15.38
C ILE A 100 -0.90 9.68 15.94
N GLU A 101 -1.87 9.22 15.15
CA GLU A 101 -3.27 9.10 15.55
C GLU A 101 -3.44 8.18 16.75
N ALA A 102 -2.79 7.00 16.74
CA ALA A 102 -2.81 6.10 17.89
C ALA A 102 -2.12 6.73 19.11
N GLY A 103 -0.99 7.41 18.90
CA GLY A 103 -0.22 8.04 19.98
C GLY A 103 -0.92 9.22 20.65
N ILE A 104 -1.77 9.96 19.93
CA ILE A 104 -2.48 11.13 20.46
C ILE A 104 -3.95 10.81 20.76
N GLY A 105 -4.63 10.16 19.82
CA GLY A 105 -6.05 9.86 19.90
C GLY A 105 -6.40 8.84 20.97
N VAL A 106 -5.57 7.82 21.21
CA VAL A 106 -5.83 6.85 22.28
C VAL A 106 -5.72 7.50 23.66
N PRO A 107 -4.65 8.25 24.01
CA PRO A 107 -4.59 8.93 25.31
C PRO A 107 -5.68 9.98 25.53
N LEU A 108 -6.11 10.69 24.50
CA LEU A 108 -7.21 11.66 24.64
C LEU A 108 -8.58 11.00 24.77
N GLY A 109 -8.74 9.78 24.23
CA GLY A 109 -10.01 9.06 24.23
C GLY A 109 -10.24 8.19 25.47
N LEU A 110 -9.19 7.88 26.23
CA LEU A 110 -9.25 7.18 27.52
C LEU A 110 -9.51 8.18 28.67
#